data_AF-A0A522CAQ5-F1
#
_entry.id   AF-A0A522CAQ5-F1
#
_cell.length_a   1.000
_cell.length_b   1.000
_cell.length_c   1.000
_cell.angle_alpha   90.00
_cell.angle_beta   90.00
_cell.angle_gamma   90.00
#
_symmetry.space_group_name_H-M   'P 1'
#
loop_
_entity.id
_entity.type
_entity.pdbx_description
1 polymer ?
#
loop_
_entity_poly.entity_id
_entity_poly.type
_entity_poly.pdbx_seq_one_letter_code
_entity_poly.pdbx_strand_id
1 'polypeptide(L)'
;MKQAFSNLSDEFDASARSYNTREGKTSLSMLLQKYSVMQRHKVSDPAGKGALATSLFGCGMNVLEDIYAKKDDKSAFINTDETKTATTIFARLLDPDSVNYIPASAAATLADMALELMRKAENVDSKNFMNKFDCPDEKQTWEHKNGLSAFAEVALTFADKFREAVNMGIANVETSQSFQACKPLVLKQPASPA
;
A
#
# COMPACT_ATOMS: atom_id res chain seq x y z
N MET A 1 -3.74 -30.35 17.83
CA MET A 1 -4.91 -29.65 17.26
C MET A 1 -4.44 -28.28 16.78
N LYS A 2 -4.45 -28.03 15.46
CA LYS A 2 -4.14 -26.70 14.91
C LYS A 2 -5.42 -25.87 15.01
N GLN A 3 -5.44 -24.80 15.81
CA GLN A 3 -6.52 -23.83 15.76
C GLN A 3 -6.66 -23.38 14.30
N ALA A 4 -7.85 -23.54 13.73
CA ALA A 4 -8.17 -22.93 12.46
C ALA A 4 -8.11 -21.41 12.70
N PHE A 5 -7.18 -20.73 12.04
CA PHE A 5 -7.11 -19.27 12.00
C PHE A 5 -8.37 -18.79 11.27
N SER A 6 -9.46 -18.61 12.01
CA SER A 6 -10.76 -18.26 11.43
C SER A 6 -10.81 -16.86 10.84
N ASN A 7 -9.75 -16.05 11.00
CA ASN A 7 -9.63 -14.77 10.30
C ASN A 7 -8.17 -14.39 10.02
N LEU A 8 -7.63 -14.86 8.90
CA LEU A 8 -6.25 -14.60 8.47
C LEU A 8 -5.99 -13.12 8.18
N SER A 9 -7.01 -12.37 7.75
CA SER A 9 -6.95 -10.93 7.57
C SER A 9 -6.71 -10.21 8.89
N ASP A 10 -7.46 -10.56 9.95
CA ASP A 10 -7.30 -9.94 11.27
C ASP A 10 -5.91 -10.20 11.85
N GLU A 11 -5.37 -11.40 11.58
CA GLU A 11 -4.01 -11.76 11.99
C GLU A 11 -2.95 -10.93 11.25
N PHE A 12 -3.16 -10.62 9.97
CA PHE A 12 -2.32 -9.70 9.23
C PHE A 12 -2.45 -8.27 9.75
N ASP A 13 -3.68 -7.81 10.00
CA ASP A 13 -3.97 -6.48 10.53
C ASP A 13 -3.31 -6.23 11.88
N ALA A 14 -3.25 -7.25 12.73
CA ALA A 14 -2.52 -7.18 13.99
C ALA A 14 -1.01 -6.97 13.75
N SER A 15 -0.42 -7.65 12.76
CA SER A 15 0.98 -7.45 12.38
C SER A 15 1.23 -6.09 11.73
N ALA A 16 0.32 -5.62 10.87
CA ALA A 16 0.36 -4.29 10.26
C ALA A 16 0.31 -3.19 11.34
N ARG A 17 -0.61 -3.30 12.29
CA ARG A 17 -0.68 -2.39 13.45
C ARG A 17 0.58 -2.45 14.30
N SER A 18 1.06 -3.64 14.63
CA SER A 18 2.30 -3.82 15.41
C SER A 18 3.53 -3.25 14.73
N TYR A 19 3.58 -3.25 13.40
CA TYR A 19 4.64 -2.62 12.63
C TYR A 19 4.57 -1.08 12.78
N ASN A 20 3.37 -0.51 12.60
CA ASN A 20 3.17 0.94 12.68
C ASN A 20 3.41 1.51 14.08
N THR A 21 3.08 0.77 15.15
CA THR A 21 3.33 1.23 16.52
C THR A 21 4.81 1.15 16.94
N ARG A 22 5.69 0.63 16.07
CA ARG A 22 7.13 0.47 16.30
C ARG A 22 7.48 -0.22 17.64
N GLU A 23 6.57 -1.02 18.20
CA GLU A 23 6.77 -1.78 19.45
C GLU A 23 7.84 -2.90 19.34
N GLY A 24 8.64 -2.92 18.28
CA GLY A 24 9.77 -3.83 18.09
C GLY A 24 9.40 -5.28 17.75
N LYS A 25 8.11 -5.62 17.71
CA LYS A 25 7.65 -7.01 17.50
C LYS A 25 7.62 -7.42 16.02
N THR A 26 7.43 -6.47 15.09
CA THR A 26 7.30 -6.76 13.66
C THR A 26 8.25 -5.91 12.83
N SER A 27 9.14 -6.54 12.06
CA SER A 27 9.98 -5.85 11.07
C SER A 27 9.28 -5.75 9.72
N LEU A 28 9.72 -4.81 8.86
CA LEU A 28 9.20 -4.68 7.50
C LEU A 28 9.32 -5.99 6.71
N SER A 29 10.47 -6.66 6.80
CA SER A 29 10.69 -7.96 6.14
C SER A 29 9.69 -9.01 6.60
N MET A 30 9.42 -9.09 7.91
CA MET A 30 8.46 -10.05 8.45
C MET A 30 7.01 -9.72 8.02
N LEU A 31 6.64 -8.43 8.01
CA LEU A 31 5.33 -7.99 7.50
C LEU A 31 5.12 -8.41 6.05
N LEU A 32 6.09 -8.14 5.17
CA LEU A 32 6.00 -8.45 3.74
C LEU A 32 6.04 -9.95 3.45
N GLN A 33 6.82 -10.72 4.21
CA GLN A 33 6.81 -12.17 4.14
C GLN A 33 5.45 -12.74 4.55
N LYS A 34 4.88 -12.25 5.66
CA LYS A 34 3.56 -12.67 6.14
C LYS A 34 2.48 -12.37 5.10
N TYR A 35 2.50 -11.16 4.53
CA TYR A 35 1.62 -10.77 3.42
C TYR A 35 1.72 -11.77 2.26
N SER A 36 2.94 -12.04 1.80
CA SER A 36 3.18 -12.95 0.66
C SER A 36 2.67 -14.37 0.92
N VAL A 37 2.93 -14.90 2.12
CA VAL A 37 2.47 -16.25 2.51
C VAL A 37 0.94 -16.29 2.57
N MET A 38 0.31 -15.26 3.14
CA MET A 38 -1.14 -15.20 3.25
C MET A 38 -1.80 -15.07 1.89
N GLN A 39 -1.33 -14.12 1.06
CA GLN A 39 -1.88 -13.84 -0.27
C GLN A 39 -1.76 -15.04 -1.23
N ARG A 40 -0.64 -15.78 -1.19
CA ARG A 40 -0.37 -16.89 -2.12
C ARG A 40 -0.87 -18.25 -1.64
N HIS A 41 -0.87 -18.50 -0.33
CA HIS A 41 -1.01 -19.87 0.17
C HIS A 41 -2.10 -20.06 1.22
N LYS A 42 -2.68 -18.99 1.78
CA LYS A 42 -3.66 -19.11 2.87
C LYS A 42 -5.01 -18.52 2.55
N VAL A 43 -5.05 -17.37 1.89
CA VAL A 43 -6.29 -16.70 1.50
C VAL A 43 -6.60 -17.03 0.05
N SER A 44 -7.67 -17.79 -0.16
CA SER A 44 -8.10 -18.23 -1.48
C SER A 44 -9.17 -17.32 -2.07
N ASP A 45 -9.99 -16.68 -1.23
CA ASP A 45 -11.11 -15.88 -1.69
C ASP A 45 -10.69 -14.43 -2.03
N PRO A 46 -11.32 -13.81 -3.05
CA PRO A 46 -11.02 -12.44 -3.46
C PRO A 46 -11.22 -11.38 -2.36
N ALA A 47 -12.20 -11.56 -1.48
CA ALA A 47 -12.53 -10.59 -0.43
C ALA A 47 -11.42 -10.51 0.62
N GLY A 48 -10.92 -11.66 1.07
CA GLY A 48 -9.78 -11.74 1.97
C GLY A 48 -8.49 -11.18 1.35
N LYS A 49 -8.26 -11.43 0.06
CA LYS A 49 -7.12 -10.84 -0.67
C LYS A 49 -7.22 -9.31 -0.77
N GLY A 50 -8.43 -8.80 -1.01
CA GLY A 50 -8.77 -7.38 -0.93
C GLY A 50 -8.48 -6.78 0.45
N ALA A 51 -8.88 -7.47 1.51
CA ALA A 51 -8.63 -7.06 2.88
C ALA A 51 -7.12 -6.97 3.18
N LEU A 52 -6.35 -7.99 2.82
CA LEU A 52 -4.89 -7.98 2.99
C LEU A 52 -4.22 -6.82 2.25
N ALA A 53 -4.59 -6.60 0.98
CA ALA A 53 -4.06 -5.52 0.18
C ALA A 53 -4.42 -4.13 0.76
N THR A 54 -5.64 -3.97 1.24
CA THR A 54 -6.11 -2.75 1.91
C THR A 54 -5.30 -2.47 3.19
N SER A 55 -5.04 -3.50 3.99
CA SER A 55 -4.26 -3.34 5.23
C SER A 55 -2.79 -3.03 4.96
N LEU A 56 -2.18 -3.65 3.94
CA LEU A 56 -0.82 -3.32 3.54
C LEU A 56 -0.73 -1.91 2.95
N PHE A 57 -1.74 -1.48 2.19
CA PHE A 57 -1.85 -0.10 1.72
C PHE A 57 -1.96 0.89 2.90
N GLY A 58 -2.82 0.60 3.88
CA GLY A 58 -2.93 1.40 5.11
C GLY A 58 -1.62 1.50 5.88
N CYS A 59 -0.81 0.44 5.92
CA CYS A 59 0.55 0.50 6.45
C CYS A 59 1.44 1.49 5.69
N GLY A 60 1.42 1.45 4.37
CA GLY A 60 2.18 2.39 3.54
C GLY A 60 1.73 3.84 3.76
N MET A 61 0.42 4.07 3.89
CA MET A 61 -0.15 5.38 4.20
C MET A 61 0.27 5.88 5.58
N ASN A 62 0.21 5.05 6.61
CA ASN A 62 0.66 5.43 7.95
C ASN A 62 2.14 5.85 7.98
N VAL A 63 3.00 5.22 7.16
CA VAL A 63 4.39 5.67 7.01
C VAL A 63 4.45 7.09 6.45
N LEU A 64 3.65 7.41 5.43
CA LEU A 64 3.60 8.77 4.86
C LEU A 64 3.01 9.79 5.86
N GLU A 65 1.96 9.40 6.58
CA GLU A 65 1.29 10.23 7.59
C GLU A 65 2.22 10.53 8.78
N ASP A 66 2.99 9.56 9.25
CA ASP A 66 4.00 9.77 10.30
C ASP A 66 5.01 10.83 9.86
N ILE A 67 5.49 10.77 8.61
CA ILE A 67 6.40 11.80 8.06
C ILE A 67 5.72 13.17 7.99
N TYR A 68 4.46 13.20 7.53
CA TYR A 68 3.67 14.42 7.53
C TYR A 68 3.42 14.95 8.95
N ALA A 69 3.38 14.09 9.97
CA ALA A 69 3.15 14.48 11.37
C ALA A 69 4.41 14.88 12.14
N LYS A 70 5.63 14.59 11.64
CA LYS A 70 6.94 14.93 12.28
C LYS A 70 7.23 16.44 12.48
N LYS A 71 6.21 17.30 12.43
CA LYS A 71 6.31 18.76 12.48
C LYS A 71 6.66 19.31 13.88
N ASP A 72 6.51 18.52 14.94
CA ASP A 72 6.54 19.04 16.32
C ASP A 72 7.65 18.46 17.21
N ASP A 73 8.39 17.46 16.74
CA ASP A 73 9.52 16.92 17.49
C ASP A 73 10.80 17.59 16.99
N LYS A 74 11.40 18.43 17.84
CA LYS A 74 12.59 19.23 17.53
C LYS A 74 13.79 18.39 17.06
N SER A 75 13.73 17.07 17.23
CA SER A 75 14.77 16.12 16.88
C SER A 75 14.47 15.28 15.62
N ALA A 76 13.26 15.36 15.07
CA ALA A 76 12.79 14.44 14.04
C ALA A 76 13.14 14.90 12.62
N PHE A 77 14.39 14.67 12.22
CA PHE A 77 14.77 14.75 10.82
C PHE A 77 14.09 13.64 10.01
N ILE A 78 13.73 13.99 8.77
CA ILE A 78 13.17 13.03 7.82
C ILE A 78 14.31 12.14 7.36
N ASN A 79 14.24 10.84 7.70
CA ASN A 79 15.25 9.87 7.31
C ASN A 79 14.90 9.28 5.93
N THR A 80 15.88 9.20 5.04
CA THR A 80 15.76 8.59 3.71
C THR A 80 15.44 7.09 3.75
N ASP A 81 15.72 6.40 4.86
CA ASP A 81 15.34 4.99 5.05
C ASP A 81 13.83 4.77 5.19
N GLU A 82 13.09 5.78 5.66
CA GLU A 82 11.62 5.73 5.70
C GLU A 82 11.03 5.83 4.28
N THR A 83 11.73 6.47 3.35
CA THR A 83 11.32 6.58 1.93
C THR A 83 11.42 5.21 1.24
N LYS A 84 12.49 4.46 1.54
CA LYS A 84 12.65 3.06 1.09
C LYS A 84 11.55 2.17 1.65
N THR A 85 11.14 2.40 2.89
CA THR A 85 10.06 1.66 3.54
C THR A 85 8.74 1.82 2.80
N ALA A 86 8.27 3.06 2.61
CA ALA A 86 7.04 3.33 1.86
C ALA A 86 7.12 2.75 0.44
N THR A 87 8.25 2.95 -0.24
CA THR A 87 8.49 2.40 -1.58
C THR A 87 8.36 0.88 -1.62
N THR A 88 8.94 0.18 -0.64
CA THR A 88 8.91 -1.29 -0.60
C THR A 88 7.50 -1.82 -0.33
N ILE A 89 6.73 -1.15 0.53
CA ILE A 89 5.34 -1.50 0.82
C ILE A 89 4.47 -1.32 -0.43
N PHE A 90 4.53 -0.17 -1.09
CA PHE A 90 3.70 0.07 -2.28
C PHE A 90 4.14 -0.77 -3.48
N ALA A 91 5.45 -1.03 -3.64
CA ALA A 91 5.94 -1.95 -4.66
C ALA A 91 5.37 -3.37 -4.49
N ARG A 92 5.21 -3.83 -3.24
CA ARG A 92 4.61 -5.14 -2.95
C ARG A 92 3.16 -5.25 -3.43
N LEU A 93 2.41 -4.14 -3.40
CA LEU A 93 1.02 -4.11 -3.86
C LEU A 93 0.91 -4.20 -5.39
N LEU A 94 1.97 -3.88 -6.12
CA LEU A 94 2.07 -4.04 -7.58
C LEU A 94 2.45 -5.46 -8.01
N ASP A 95 2.71 -6.38 -7.07
CA ASP A 95 2.93 -7.79 -7.42
C ASP A 95 1.69 -8.31 -8.19
N PRO A 96 1.87 -9.18 -9.21
CA PRO A 96 0.75 -9.70 -10.02
C PRO A 96 -0.36 -10.38 -9.21
N ASP A 97 -0.02 -10.96 -8.05
CA ASP A 97 -0.95 -11.61 -7.14
C ASP A 97 -1.82 -10.61 -6.34
N SER A 98 -1.42 -9.35 -6.30
CA SER A 98 -1.95 -8.29 -5.42
C SER A 98 -2.63 -7.16 -6.20
N VAL A 99 -2.18 -6.92 -7.43
CA VAL A 99 -2.54 -5.74 -8.24
C VAL A 99 -4.05 -5.56 -8.45
N ASN A 100 -4.78 -6.67 -8.59
CA ASN A 100 -6.24 -6.65 -8.77
C ASN A 100 -7.03 -6.39 -7.48
N TYR A 101 -6.33 -6.32 -6.34
CA TYR A 101 -6.89 -6.16 -5.01
C TYR A 101 -6.53 -4.80 -4.39
N ILE A 102 -5.82 -3.95 -5.14
CA ILE A 102 -5.52 -2.58 -4.72
C ILE A 102 -6.84 -1.80 -4.56
N PRO A 103 -7.04 -1.04 -3.47
CA PRO A 103 -8.25 -0.23 -3.31
C PRO A 103 -8.42 0.77 -4.45
N ALA A 104 -9.63 0.90 -4.99
CA ALA A 104 -9.90 1.84 -6.09
C ALA A 104 -9.58 3.30 -5.74
N SER A 105 -9.67 3.67 -4.46
CA SER A 105 -9.32 5.01 -3.96
C SER A 105 -7.82 5.24 -3.79
N ALA A 106 -6.98 4.20 -3.86
CA ALA A 106 -5.57 4.27 -3.47
C ALA A 106 -4.79 5.33 -4.27
N ALA A 107 -5.06 5.43 -5.57
CA ALA A 107 -4.42 6.43 -6.43
C ALA A 107 -4.78 7.87 -6.04
N ALA A 108 -6.05 8.13 -5.74
CA ALA A 108 -6.51 9.46 -5.31
C ALA A 108 -5.93 9.81 -3.94
N THR A 109 -6.00 8.88 -2.98
CA THR A 109 -5.46 9.07 -1.63
C THR A 109 -3.95 9.36 -1.64
N LEU A 110 -3.18 8.66 -2.47
CA LEU A 110 -1.75 8.94 -2.62
C LEU A 110 -1.47 10.30 -3.27
N ALA A 111 -2.27 10.71 -4.25
CA ALA A 111 -2.13 12.03 -4.87
C ALA A 111 -2.43 13.15 -3.87
N ASP A 112 -3.47 13.00 -3.04
CA ASP A 112 -3.80 13.96 -1.98
C ASP A 112 -2.66 14.04 -0.94
N MET A 113 -2.11 12.90 -0.53
CA MET A 113 -0.95 12.86 0.38
C MET A 113 0.30 13.51 -0.24
N ALA A 114 0.57 13.28 -1.52
CA ALA A 114 1.67 13.95 -2.23
C ALA A 114 1.51 15.47 -2.20
N LEU A 115 0.30 15.97 -2.43
CA LEU A 115 -0.01 17.39 -2.38
C LEU A 115 0.17 17.98 -0.97
N GLU A 116 -0.28 17.27 0.06
CA GLU A 116 -0.07 17.67 1.46
C GLU A 116 1.41 17.74 1.84
N LEU A 117 2.21 16.75 1.42
CA LEU A 117 3.67 16.74 1.64
C LEU A 117 4.36 17.92 0.92
N MET A 118 3.96 18.23 -0.32
CA MET A 118 4.48 19.38 -1.08
C MET A 118 4.12 20.70 -0.42
N ARG A 119 2.85 20.89 -0.05
CA ARG A 119 2.39 22.07 0.71
C ARG A 119 3.17 22.22 2.00
N LYS A 120 3.44 21.10 2.68
CA LYS A 120 4.27 21.12 3.89
C LYS A 120 5.68 21.57 3.59
N ALA A 121 6.32 21.05 2.53
CA ALA A 121 7.67 21.43 2.11
C ALA A 121 7.79 22.92 1.76
N GLU A 122 6.80 23.47 1.05
CA GLU A 122 6.73 24.90 0.70
C GLU A 122 6.63 25.80 1.95
N ASN A 123 5.85 25.36 2.95
CA ASN A 123 5.63 26.09 4.20
C ASN A 123 6.75 25.92 5.24
N VAL A 124 7.82 25.19 4.92
CA VAL A 124 9.04 25.20 5.73
C VAL A 124 9.74 26.55 5.52
N ASP A 125 9.35 27.55 6.30
CA ASP A 125 10.02 28.85 6.31
C ASP A 125 11.30 28.78 7.15
N SER A 126 12.45 29.05 6.52
CA SER A 126 13.77 29.01 7.15
C SER A 126 13.81 29.86 8.43
N LYS A 127 13.15 31.02 8.47
CA LYS A 127 13.17 31.90 9.66
C LYS A 127 12.38 31.32 10.84
N ASN A 128 11.23 30.71 10.56
CA ASN A 128 10.42 30.05 11.58
C ASN A 128 10.99 28.67 11.98
N PHE A 129 11.67 27.99 11.06
CA PHE A 129 12.33 26.71 11.31
C PHE A 129 13.56 26.90 12.21
N MET A 130 14.43 27.87 11.91
CA MET A 130 15.60 28.19 12.75
C MET A 130 15.20 28.54 14.19
N ASN A 131 14.15 29.35 14.37
CA ASN A 131 13.66 29.75 15.70
C ASN A 131 12.96 28.62 16.48
N LYS A 132 12.26 27.70 15.80
CA LYS A 132 11.54 26.60 16.48
C LYS A 132 12.45 25.42 16.83
N PHE A 133 13.44 25.13 16.00
CA PHE A 133 14.25 23.92 16.08
C PHE A 133 15.65 24.14 16.68
N ASP A 134 15.98 25.36 17.13
CA ASP A 134 17.34 25.72 17.59
C ASP A 134 18.41 25.27 16.57
N CYS A 135 18.03 25.34 15.29
CA CYS A 135 18.77 24.79 14.18
C CYS A 135 19.39 25.97 13.42
N PRO A 136 20.71 26.21 13.57
CA PRO A 136 21.34 27.37 12.96
C PRO A 136 21.67 27.18 11.47
N ASP A 137 21.32 26.03 10.87
CA ASP A 137 21.87 25.60 9.58
C ASP A 137 20.81 25.54 8.47
N GLU A 138 20.96 26.41 7.47
CA GLU A 138 20.16 26.41 6.24
C GLU A 138 20.19 25.05 5.53
N LYS A 139 21.28 24.30 5.66
CA LYS A 139 21.43 22.95 5.11
C LYS A 139 20.39 21.99 5.65
N GLN A 140 20.11 22.03 6.95
CA GLN A 140 19.15 21.13 7.58
C GLN A 140 17.70 21.47 7.20
N THR A 141 17.41 22.76 7.03
CA THR A 141 16.12 23.22 6.48
C THR A 141 15.93 22.72 5.04
N TRP A 142 16.98 22.79 4.23
CA TRP A 142 17.00 22.28 2.85
C TRP A 142 16.83 20.76 2.79
N GLU A 143 17.52 20.01 3.65
CA GLU A 143 17.39 18.54 3.76
C GLU A 143 15.97 18.13 4.16
N HIS A 144 15.34 18.83 5.11
CA HIS A 144 13.96 18.55 5.51
C HIS A 144 12.96 18.81 4.37
N LYS A 145 13.12 19.93 3.64
CA LYS A 145 12.31 20.23 2.44
C LYS A 145 12.44 19.14 1.39
N ASN A 146 13.67 18.76 1.07
CA ASN A 146 13.92 17.72 0.07
C ASN A 146 13.43 16.35 0.50
N GLY A 147 13.51 16.04 1.80
CA GLY A 147 12.90 14.85 2.37
C GLY A 147 11.40 14.81 2.06
N LEU A 148 10.66 15.86 2.43
CA LEU A 148 9.22 15.96 2.14
C LEU A 148 8.90 15.82 0.65
N SER A 149 9.67 16.51 -0.22
CA SER A 149 9.51 16.40 -1.66
C SER A 149 9.76 14.98 -2.19
N ALA A 150 10.77 14.28 -1.67
CA ALA A 150 11.05 12.90 -2.05
C ALA A 150 9.92 11.94 -1.64
N PHE A 151 9.29 12.15 -0.47
CA PHE A 151 8.10 11.38 -0.09
C PHE A 151 6.89 11.71 -0.96
N ALA A 152 6.71 12.97 -1.35
CA ALA A 152 5.66 13.36 -2.29
C ALA A 152 5.85 12.68 -3.66
N GLU A 153 7.09 12.61 -4.14
CA GLU A 153 7.43 11.92 -5.39
C GLU A 153 7.12 10.41 -5.32
N VAL A 154 7.43 9.75 -4.20
CA VAL A 154 7.04 8.35 -3.97
C VAL A 154 5.52 8.20 -4.03
N ALA A 155 4.77 9.02 -3.29
CA ALA A 155 3.32 8.96 -3.28
C ALA A 155 2.73 9.16 -4.69
N LEU A 156 3.21 10.15 -5.43
CA LEU A 156 2.77 10.42 -6.80
C LEU A 156 3.11 9.27 -7.77
N THR A 157 4.33 8.73 -7.68
CA THR A 157 4.78 7.59 -8.51
C THR A 157 3.85 6.39 -8.34
N PHE A 158 3.48 6.07 -7.10
CA PHE A 158 2.59 4.94 -6.83
C PHE A 158 1.12 5.29 -7.10
N ALA A 159 0.71 6.55 -7.00
CA ALA A 159 -0.61 6.98 -7.44
C ALA A 159 -0.83 6.69 -8.93
N ASP A 160 0.14 7.03 -9.77
CA ASP A 160 0.05 6.77 -11.20
C ASP A 160 0.08 5.28 -11.53
N LYS A 161 0.98 4.51 -10.90
CA LYS A 161 1.04 3.05 -11.07
C LYS A 161 -0.23 2.34 -10.62
N PHE A 162 -0.85 2.78 -9.51
CA PHE A 162 -2.12 2.24 -9.04
C PHE A 162 -3.28 2.60 -9.96
N ARG A 163 -3.29 3.82 -10.50
CA ARG A 163 -4.28 4.24 -11.50
C ARG A 163 -4.20 3.36 -12.75
N GLU A 164 -2.99 3.13 -13.25
CA GLU A 164 -2.75 2.24 -14.40
C GLU A 164 -3.19 0.81 -14.12
N ALA A 165 -2.75 0.24 -12.98
CA ALA A 165 -3.12 -1.10 -12.53
C ALA A 165 -4.65 -1.30 -12.44
N VAL A 166 -5.36 -0.36 -11.82
CA VAL A 166 -6.82 -0.42 -11.67
C VAL A 166 -7.50 -0.32 -13.04
N ASN A 167 -7.06 0.57 -13.92
CA ASN A 167 -7.62 0.71 -15.26
C ASN A 167 -7.42 -0.55 -16.11
N MET A 168 -6.24 -1.19 -16.03
CA MET A 168 -5.99 -2.46 -16.71
C MET A 168 -6.81 -3.62 -16.13
N GLY A 169 -6.99 -3.64 -14.81
CA GLY A 169 -7.85 -4.62 -14.13
C GLY A 169 -9.31 -4.53 -14.56
N ILE A 170 -9.86 -3.30 -14.66
CA ILE A 170 -11.23 -3.05 -15.13
C ILE A 170 -11.41 -3.49 -16.59
N ALA A 171 -10.46 -3.15 -17.48
CA ALA A 171 -10.53 -3.53 -18.89
C ALA A 171 -10.54 -5.07 -19.11
N ASN A 172 -9.84 -5.83 -18.25
CA ASN A 172 -9.83 -7.29 -18.29
C ASN A 172 -11.14 -7.93 -17.80
N VAL A 173 -11.86 -7.28 -16.89
CA VAL A 173 -13.18 -7.75 -16.41
C VAL A 173 -14.26 -7.52 -17.48
N GLU A 174 -14.24 -6.38 -18.16
CA GLU A 174 -15.20 -6.06 -19.23
C GLU A 174 -15.05 -6.96 -20.44
N THR A 175 -13.81 -7.33 -20.81
CA THR A 175 -13.54 -8.27 -21.92
C THR A 175 -13.92 -9.71 -21.59
N SER A 176 -13.77 -10.12 -20.32
CA SER A 176 -14.09 -11.48 -19.85
C SER A 176 -15.59 -11.76 -19.71
N GLN A 177 -16.45 -10.74 -19.62
CA GLN A 177 -17.91 -10.93 -19.59
C GLN A 177 -18.52 -11.31 -20.96
N SER A 178 -17.71 -11.37 -22.03
CA SER A 178 -18.18 -11.75 -23.38
C SER A 178 -18.08 -13.25 -23.71
N PHE A 179 -17.66 -14.11 -22.78
CA PHE A 179 -17.64 -15.55 -23.04
C PHE A 179 -19.07 -16.10 -23.10
N GLN A 180 -19.55 -16.25 -24.34
CA GLN A 180 -20.77 -16.95 -24.72
C GLN A 180 -20.93 -18.24 -23.91
N ALA A 181 -22.09 -18.41 -23.30
CA ALA A 181 -22.51 -19.64 -22.67
C ALA A 181 -22.20 -20.83 -23.59
N CYS A 182 -21.30 -21.70 -23.15
CA CYS A 182 -21.05 -22.98 -23.81
C CYS A 182 -22.39 -23.69 -23.98
N LYS A 183 -22.80 -23.90 -25.24
CA LYS A 183 -23.99 -24.70 -25.55
C LYS A 183 -23.87 -26.05 -24.82
N PRO A 184 -24.91 -26.52 -24.12
CA PRO A 184 -24.88 -27.82 -23.49
C PRO A 184 -24.66 -28.90 -24.56
N LEU A 185 -23.64 -29.73 -24.35
CA LEU A 185 -23.38 -30.93 -25.15
C LEU A 185 -24.52 -31.92 -24.91
N VAL A 186 -25.46 -32.00 -25.86
CA VAL A 186 -26.50 -33.03 -25.88
C VAL A 186 -25.87 -34.34 -26.34
N LEU A 187 -25.55 -35.22 -25.39
CA LEU A 187 -25.18 -36.61 -25.69
C LEU A 187 -26.43 -37.35 -26.18
N LYS A 188 -26.44 -37.73 -27.47
CA LYS A 188 -27.46 -38.64 -28.02
C LYS A 188 -27.35 -39.99 -27.30
N GLN A 189 -28.43 -40.43 -26.67
CA GLN A 189 -28.52 -41.78 -26.13
C GLN A 189 -28.42 -42.82 -27.26
N PRO A 190 -27.66 -43.92 -27.08
CA PRO A 190 -27.66 -45.02 -28.02
C PRO A 190 -29.01 -45.75 -27.96
N ALA A 191 -29.56 -46.09 -29.13
CA ALA A 191 -30.78 -46.86 -29.26
C ALA A 191 -30.60 -48.26 -28.65
N SER A 192 -31.52 -48.65 -27.76
CA SER A 192 -31.62 -50.02 -27.25
C SER A 192 -31.96 -50.98 -28.40
N PRO A 193 -31.22 -52.08 -28.59
CA PRO A 193 -31.68 -53.17 -29.42
C PRO A 193 -32.75 -53.99 -28.69
N ALA A 194 -33.76 -54.40 -29.47
CA ALA A 194 -34.89 -55.24 -29.08
C ALA A 194 -34.49 -56.71 -28.85
#